data_AF-A0A1C3WSR1-F1
#
_entry.id   AF-A0A1C3WSR1-F1
#
_cell.length_a   1.000
_cell.length_b   1.000
_cell.length_c   1.000
_cell.angle_alpha   90.00
_cell.angle_beta   90.00
_cell.angle_gamma   90.00
#
_symmetry.space_group_name_H-M   'P 1'
#
loop_
_entity.id
_entity.type
_entity.pdbx_description
1 polymer ?
#
loop_
_entity_poly.entity_id
_entity_poly.type
_entity_poly.pdbx_seq_one_letter_code
_entity_poly.pdbx_strand_id
1 'polypeptide(L)'
;MKAEGQPVQLSYDGAFMLADTMQILRNGPNSAGAEALLKFYLDNPSVQARLAERLSVTPPSLDAVAMMSEAARANIPSSPEAFQAIVKHDSAWIAANQARMLDTWNVWIQRQ
;
A
#
# COMPACT_ATOMS: atom_id res chain seq x y z
N MET A 1 13.21 1.34 11.39
CA MET A 1 14.55 1.17 10.77
C MET A 1 15.38 2.46 10.79
N LYS A 2 15.33 3.40 9.82
CA LYS A 2 16.14 4.64 9.89
C LYS A 2 15.70 5.57 11.03
N ALA A 3 14.38 5.76 11.20
CA ALA A 3 13.79 6.53 12.29
C ALA A 3 14.00 5.88 13.68
N GLU A 4 14.39 4.60 13.72
CA GLU A 4 14.73 3.86 14.94
C GLU A 4 16.25 3.80 15.18
N GLY A 5 17.04 4.59 14.44
CA GLY A 5 18.49 4.66 14.59
C GLY A 5 19.28 3.51 13.93
N GLN A 6 18.64 2.68 13.10
CA GLN A 6 19.32 1.61 12.39
C GLN A 6 20.04 2.15 11.14
N PRO A 7 21.28 1.70 10.84
CA PRO A 7 22.08 2.19 9.71
C PRO A 7 21.64 1.54 8.38
N VAL A 8 20.35 1.67 8.04
CA VAL A 8 19.74 1.05 6.85
C VAL A 8 19.09 2.12 5.99
N GLN A 9 19.19 1.96 4.67
CA GLN A 9 18.53 2.82 3.68
C GLN A 9 17.63 1.98 2.77
N LEU A 10 16.53 2.57 2.31
CA LEU A 10 15.59 1.96 1.37
C LEU A 10 15.85 2.49 -0.04
N SER A 11 15.73 1.62 -1.03
CA SER A 11 15.66 1.98 -2.45
C SER A 11 14.29 1.57 -2.98
N TYR A 12 13.73 2.39 -3.87
CA TYR A 12 12.50 2.07 -4.58
C TYR A 12 12.74 1.41 -5.95
N ASP A 13 14.00 1.23 -6.34
CA ASP A 13 14.36 0.51 -7.57
C ASP A 13 13.93 -0.96 -7.48
N GLY A 14 13.04 -1.37 -8.39
CA GLY A 14 12.45 -2.71 -8.38
C GLY A 14 11.46 -2.95 -7.23
N ALA A 15 11.07 -1.92 -6.50
CA ALA A 15 10.08 -2.04 -5.44
C ALA A 15 8.69 -2.33 -6.02
N PHE A 16 7.90 -3.07 -5.25
CA PHE A 16 6.52 -3.37 -5.58
C PHE A 16 5.59 -2.48 -4.75
N MET A 17 4.71 -1.72 -5.40
CA MET A 17 3.68 -0.95 -4.71
C MET A 17 2.37 -1.74 -4.69
N LEU A 18 2.12 -2.38 -3.56
CA LEU A 18 0.84 -3.01 -3.29
C LEU A 18 -0.08 -2.04 -2.59
N ALA A 19 -1.32 -1.96 -3.07
CA ALA A 19 -2.38 -1.23 -2.40
C ALA A 19 -3.11 -2.17 -1.43
N ASP A 20 -3.18 -1.77 -0.17
CA ASP A 20 -4.14 -2.36 0.76
C ASP A 20 -5.55 -1.87 0.43
N THR A 21 -6.53 -2.78 0.46
CA THR A 21 -7.92 -2.45 0.14
C THR A 21 -8.81 -2.59 1.37
N MET A 22 -9.70 -1.62 1.57
CA MET A 22 -10.84 -1.79 2.49
C MET A 22 -11.99 -2.46 1.74
N GLN A 23 -12.51 -3.56 2.29
CA GLN A 23 -13.57 -4.35 1.66
C GLN A 23 -14.79 -4.45 2.59
N ILE A 24 -15.99 -4.41 2.01
CA ILE A 24 -17.24 -4.62 2.74
C ILE A 24 -17.66 -6.08 2.54
N LEU A 25 -17.82 -6.79 3.66
CA LEU A 25 -18.21 -8.20 3.62
C LEU A 25 -19.66 -8.36 3.15
N ARG A 26 -19.87 -9.31 2.24
CA ARG A 26 -21.21 -9.74 1.86
C ARG A 26 -21.95 -10.25 3.10
N ASN A 27 -23.18 -9.78 3.29
CA ASN A 27 -24.03 -10.13 4.45
C ASN A 27 -23.40 -9.77 5.81
N GLY A 28 -22.52 -8.77 5.85
CA GLY A 28 -21.99 -8.25 7.10
C GLY A 28 -23.11 -7.69 8.00
N PRO A 29 -22.94 -7.72 9.34
CA PRO A 29 -23.98 -7.32 10.27
C PRO A 29 -24.30 -5.81 10.25
N ASN A 30 -23.43 -4.99 9.66
CA ASN A 30 -23.61 -3.53 9.56
C ASN A 30 -22.95 -2.96 8.28
N SER A 31 -23.49 -3.31 7.11
CA SER A 31 -22.96 -2.79 5.83
C SER A 31 -23.06 -1.26 5.72
N ALA A 32 -24.17 -0.67 6.19
CA ALA A 32 -24.37 0.79 6.14
C ALA A 32 -23.30 1.55 6.95
N GLY A 33 -22.94 1.07 8.14
CA GLY A 33 -21.85 1.65 8.93
C GLY A 33 -20.47 1.47 8.27
N ALA A 34 -20.23 0.32 7.62
CA ALA A 34 -19.00 0.08 6.87
C ALA A 34 -18.88 1.02 5.66
N GLU A 35 -19.96 1.25 4.92
CA GLU A 35 -20.03 2.22 3.82
C GLU A 35 -19.78 3.64 4.32
N ALA A 36 -20.40 4.03 5.44
CA ALA A 36 -20.20 5.35 6.03
C ALA A 36 -18.74 5.57 6.48
N LEU A 37 -18.09 4.55 7.05
CA LEU A 37 -16.68 4.60 7.43
C LEU A 37 -15.77 4.73 6.20
N LEU A 38 -16.02 3.94 5.16
CA LEU A 38 -15.26 4.01 3.92
C LEU A 38 -15.40 5.37 3.25
N LYS A 39 -16.64 5.90 3.18
CA LYS A 39 -16.92 7.24 2.67
C LYS A 39 -16.18 8.31 3.47
N PHE A 40 -16.23 8.24 4.81
CA PHE A 40 -15.50 9.18 5.66
C PHE A 40 -14.00 9.19 5.36
N TYR A 41 -13.36 8.02 5.21
CA TYR A 41 -11.95 7.97 4.86
C TYR A 41 -11.66 8.56 3.48
N LEU A 42 -12.44 8.19 2.46
CA LEU A 42 -12.22 8.61 1.07
C LEU A 42 -12.45 10.12 0.87
N ASP A 43 -13.44 10.69 1.55
CA ASP A 43 -13.80 12.11 1.40
C ASP A 43 -12.89 13.07 2.21
N ASN A 44 -11.99 12.57 3.05
CA ASN A 44 -11.20 13.39 3.96
C ASN A 44 -9.68 13.22 3.74
N PRO A 45 -9.06 13.99 2.82
CA PRO A 45 -7.62 13.93 2.57
C PRO A 45 -6.75 14.17 3.81
N SER A 46 -7.20 15.00 4.75
CA SER A 46 -6.49 15.24 6.01
C SER A 46 -6.42 14.01 6.92
N VAL A 47 -7.47 13.18 6.92
CA VAL A 47 -7.50 11.89 7.63
C VAL A 47 -6.54 10.92 6.97
N GLN A 48 -6.53 10.86 5.64
CA GLN A 48 -5.60 10.02 4.88
C GLN A 48 -4.14 10.43 5.13
N ALA A 49 -3.84 11.74 5.12
CA ALA A 49 -2.51 12.28 5.39
C ALA A 49 -2.02 11.90 6.78
N ARG A 50 -2.83 12.14 7.82
CA ARG A 50 -2.47 11.77 9.20
C ARG A 50 -2.22 10.27 9.37
N LEU A 51 -3.02 9.43 8.72
CA LEU A 51 -2.82 7.98 8.73
C LEU A 51 -1.52 7.59 8.01
N ALA A 52 -1.30 8.15 6.83
CA ALA A 52 -0.12 7.93 6.01
C ALA A 52 1.18 8.29 6.72
N GLU A 53 1.24 9.45 7.38
CA GLU A 53 2.41 9.86 8.15
C GLU A 53 2.71 8.91 9.30
N ARG A 54 1.67 8.50 10.03
CA ARG A 54 1.83 7.64 11.21
C ARG A 54 2.30 6.23 10.83
N LEU A 55 1.90 5.74 9.66
CA LEU A 55 2.20 4.39 9.19
C LEU A 55 3.32 4.35 8.15
N SER A 56 3.84 5.49 7.71
CA SER A 56 4.82 5.61 6.62
C SER A 56 4.34 4.92 5.33
N VAL A 57 3.08 5.14 4.94
CA VAL A 57 2.46 4.59 3.72
C VAL A 57 2.04 5.69 2.76
N THR A 58 1.94 5.38 1.47
CA THR A 58 1.41 6.31 0.46
C THR A 58 -0.12 6.35 0.51
N PRO A 59 -0.76 7.51 0.76
CA PRO A 59 -2.22 7.61 0.71
C PRO A 59 -2.73 7.58 -0.74
N PRO A 60 -3.99 7.19 -0.98
CA PRO A 60 -4.55 7.13 -2.33
C PRO A 60 -4.84 8.51 -2.93
N SER A 61 -5.02 9.56 -2.12
CA SER A 61 -5.25 10.93 -2.58
C SER A 61 -3.96 11.74 -2.74
N LEU A 62 -3.80 12.41 -3.87
CA LEU A 62 -2.72 13.38 -4.08
C LEU A 62 -2.85 14.61 -3.17
N ASP A 63 -4.07 15.02 -2.85
CA ASP A 63 -4.31 16.11 -1.89
C ASP A 63 -3.82 15.72 -0.50
N ALA A 64 -3.98 14.44 -0.12
CA ALA A 64 -3.45 13.93 1.15
C ALA A 64 -1.91 13.97 1.16
N VAL A 65 -1.26 13.59 0.05
CA VAL A 65 0.21 13.73 -0.10
C VAL A 65 0.65 15.18 0.08
N ALA A 66 -0.08 16.14 -0.51
CA ALA A 66 0.22 17.57 -0.36
C ALA A 66 0.09 18.06 1.09
N MET A 67 -0.82 17.46 1.88
CA MET A 67 -1.04 17.78 3.29
C MET A 67 -0.01 17.13 4.25
N MET A 68 0.77 16.15 3.80
CA MET A 68 1.82 15.53 4.62
C MET A 68 3.01 16.48 4.83
N SER A 69 3.69 16.33 5.96
CA SER A 69 4.98 16.93 6.27
C SER A 69 6.05 16.49 5.28
N GLU A 70 7.03 17.36 5.07
CA GLU A 70 8.16 17.09 4.18
C GLU A 70 8.93 15.82 4.59
N ALA A 71 9.14 15.64 5.90
CA ALA A 71 9.80 14.46 6.45
C ALA A 71 9.02 13.17 6.14
N ALA A 72 7.68 13.19 6.21
CA ALA A 72 6.88 12.03 5.86
C ALA A 72 6.87 11.77 4.35
N ARG A 73 6.76 12.82 3.51
CA ARG A 73 6.83 12.69 2.05
C ARG A 73 8.16 12.09 1.58
N ALA A 74 9.27 12.44 2.22
CA ALA A 74 10.58 11.87 1.89
C ALA A 74 10.69 10.35 2.13
N ASN A 75 9.78 9.77 2.92
CA ASN A 75 9.75 8.35 3.25
C ASN A 75 8.74 7.54 2.43
N ILE A 76 8.05 8.16 1.48
CA ILE A 76 7.12 7.48 0.58
C ILE A 76 7.47 7.78 -0.88
N PRO A 77 7.17 6.87 -1.83
CA PRO A 77 7.24 7.24 -3.24
C PRO A 77 6.12 8.24 -3.54
N SER A 78 6.49 9.50 -3.74
CA SER A 78 5.55 10.61 -3.98
C SER A 78 5.82 11.42 -5.25
N SER A 79 6.91 11.14 -5.97
CA SER A 79 7.23 11.80 -7.24
C SER A 79 6.94 10.89 -8.44
N PRO A 80 6.61 11.44 -9.63
CA PRO A 80 6.44 10.65 -10.85
C PRO A 80 7.64 9.74 -11.15
N GLU A 81 8.86 10.19 -10.88
CA GLU A 81 10.11 9.42 -11.08
C GLU A 81 10.19 8.24 -10.10
N ALA A 82 9.80 8.44 -8.83
CA ALA A 82 9.73 7.35 -7.86
C ALA A 82 8.70 6.29 -8.29
N PHE A 83 7.59 6.70 -8.90
CA PHE A 83 6.60 5.78 -9.47
C PHE A 83 7.10 5.03 -10.72
N GLN A 84 8.04 5.58 -11.50
CA GLN A 84 8.63 4.88 -12.64
C GLN A 84 9.56 3.74 -12.23
N ALA A 85 10.22 3.87 -11.07
CA ALA A 85 11.08 2.82 -10.53
C ALA A 85 10.31 1.63 -9.92
N ILE A 86 9.01 1.84 -9.66
CA ILE A 86 8.12 0.84 -9.05
C ILE A 86 7.59 -0.11 -10.11
N VAL A 87 7.64 -1.41 -9.82
CA VAL A 87 7.03 -2.45 -10.64
C VAL A 87 5.52 -2.42 -10.44
N LYS A 88 4.78 -2.16 -11.53
CA LYS A 88 3.33 -2.24 -11.54
C LYS A 88 2.88 -3.71 -11.56
N HIS A 89 2.05 -4.09 -10.59
CA HIS A 89 1.44 -5.42 -10.55
C HIS A 89 0.45 -5.62 -11.71
N ASP A 90 0.59 -6.74 -12.41
CA ASP A 90 -0.43 -7.24 -13.32
C ASP A 90 -1.39 -8.16 -12.56
N SER A 91 -2.50 -7.59 -12.07
CA SER A 91 -3.49 -8.34 -11.29
C SER A 91 -4.15 -9.46 -12.09
N ALA A 92 -4.32 -9.31 -13.40
CA ALA A 92 -4.93 -10.32 -14.26
C ALA A 92 -3.99 -11.51 -14.43
N TRP A 93 -2.71 -11.27 -14.70
CA TRP A 93 -1.70 -12.32 -14.78
C TRP A 93 -1.56 -13.05 -13.44
N ILE A 94 -1.51 -12.31 -12.33
CA ILE A 94 -1.43 -12.89 -10.98
C ILE A 94 -2.63 -13.80 -10.74
N ALA A 95 -3.85 -13.32 -10.95
CA ALA A 95 -5.07 -14.11 -10.74
C ALA A 95 -5.09 -15.39 -11.59
N ALA A 96 -4.63 -15.31 -12.85
CA ALA A 96 -4.57 -16.46 -13.76
C ALA A 96 -3.49 -17.50 -13.38
N ASN A 97 -2.44 -17.09 -12.67
CA ASN A 97 -1.27 -17.94 -12.38
C ASN A 97 -1.11 -18.29 -10.89
N GLN A 98 -1.91 -17.71 -10.00
CA GLN A 98 -1.70 -17.79 -8.54
C GLN A 98 -1.62 -19.23 -8.02
N ALA A 99 -2.52 -20.11 -8.45
CA ALA A 99 -2.52 -21.50 -8.02
C ALA A 99 -1.23 -22.24 -8.42
N ARG A 100 -0.83 -22.14 -9.70
CA ARG A 100 0.41 -22.74 -10.22
C ARG A 100 1.65 -22.21 -9.49
N MET A 101 1.68 -20.90 -9.24
CA MET A 101 2.78 -20.25 -8.51
C MET A 101 2.89 -20.76 -7.08
N LEU A 102 1.75 -20.90 -6.38
CA LEU A 102 1.70 -21.39 -5.00
C LEU A 102 2.20 -22.83 -4.89
N ASP A 103 1.77 -23.71 -5.78
CA ASP A 103 2.22 -25.11 -5.81
C ASP A 103 3.73 -25.20 -6.04
N THR A 104 4.24 -24.43 -7.01
CA THR A 104 5.67 -24.38 -7.33
C THR A 104 6.48 -23.86 -6.15
N TRP A 105 6.01 -22.79 -5.50
CA TRP A 105 6.64 -22.19 -4.33
C TRP A 105 6.71 -23.16 -3.15
N ASN A 106 5.60 -23.85 -2.85
CA ASN A 106 5.53 -24.82 -1.76
C ASN A 106 6.50 -25.98 -1.96
N VAL A 107 6.61 -26.50 -3.18
CA VAL A 107 7.59 -27.55 -3.51
C VAL A 107 9.01 -27.04 -3.35
N TRP A 108 9.29 -25.80 -3.74
CA TRP A 108 10.63 -25.23 -3.69
C TRP A 108 11.11 -24.99 -2.25
N ILE A 109 10.29 -24.37 -1.40
CA ILE A 109 10.70 -23.98 -0.05
C ILE A 109 10.90 -25.16 0.90
N GLN A 110 10.23 -26.30 0.64
CA GLN A 110 10.39 -27.53 1.41
C GLN A 110 11.68 -28.30 1.09
N ARG A 111 12.42 -27.91 0.04
CA ARG A 111 13.70 -28.54 -0.34
C ARG A 111 14.92 -27.89 0.30
N GLN A 112 14.72 -26.82 1.09
CA GLN A 112 15.76 -26.10 1.80
C GLN A 112 15.93 -26.65 3.22
#